data_AF-V4HGV4-F1
#
_entry.id   AF-V4HGV4-F1
#
_cell.length_a   1.000
_cell.length_b   1.000
_cell.length_c   1.000
_cell.angle_alpha   90.00
_cell.angle_beta   90.00
_cell.angle_gamma   90.00
#
_symmetry.space_group_name_H-M   'P 1'
#
loop_
_entity.id
_entity.type
_entity.pdbx_description
1 polymer ?
#
loop_
_entity_poly.entity_id
_entity_poly.type
_entity_poly.pdbx_seq_one_letter_code
_entity_poly.pdbx_strand_id
1 'polypeptide(L)' 'MSVETIGCPHCGEQTEITVRGDERVTEVKKDRSLLDALLVFQGTSVQTVECPEGHEFCIYKE' A
#
# COMPACT_ATOMS: atom_id res chain seq x y z
N MET A 1 -4.33 -4.60 15.59
CA MET A 1 -4.19 -4.91 14.15
C MET A 1 -5.57 -4.79 13.55
N SER A 2 -5.74 -3.94 12.55
CA SER A 2 -6.97 -3.74 11.79
C SER A 2 -6.77 -4.25 10.37
N VAL A 3 -7.85 -4.67 9.73
CA VAL A 3 -7.85 -5.04 8.31
C VAL A 3 -8.50 -3.87 7.56
N GLU A 4 -7.82 -3.39 6.53
CA GLU A 4 -8.35 -2.41 5.59
C GLU A 4 -8.52 -3.05 4.22
N THR A 5 -9.56 -2.63 3.50
CA THR A 5 -9.83 -3.09 2.14
C THR A 5 -9.42 -1.99 1.17
N ILE A 6 -8.51 -2.30 0.27
CA ILE A 6 -8.01 -1.39 -0.75
C ILE A 6 -8.34 -1.92 -2.15
N GLY A 7 -8.68 -1.03 -3.07
CA GLY A 7 -8.87 -1.38 -4.47
C GLY A 7 -7.53 -1.45 -5.20
N CYS A 8 -7.30 -2.49 -5.98
CA CYS A 8 -6.18 -2.55 -6.89
C CYS A 8 -6.24 -1.35 -7.85
N PRO A 9 -5.17 -0.54 -7.98
CA PRO A 9 -5.17 0.63 -8.88
C PRO A 9 -5.23 0.24 -10.37
N HIS A 10 -5.06 -1.03 -10.72
CA HIS A 10 -5.15 -1.53 -12.10
C HIS A 10 -6.55 -2.04 -12.46
N CYS A 11 -7.08 -3.00 -11.68
CA CYS A 11 -8.36 -3.68 -12.00
C CYS A 11 -9.52 -3.32 -11.06
N GLY A 12 -9.26 -2.62 -9.95
CA GLY A 12 -10.29 -2.27 -8.95
C GLY A 12 -10.67 -3.38 -7.98
N GLU A 13 -10.07 -4.58 -8.11
CA GLU A 13 -10.32 -5.70 -7.21
C GLU A 13 -9.97 -5.36 -5.75
N GLN A 14 -10.81 -5.85 -4.84
CA GLN A 14 -10.64 -5.58 -3.42
C GLN A 14 -9.56 -6.49 -2.84
N THR A 15 -8.58 -5.88 -2.20
CA THR A 15 -7.47 -6.57 -1.52
C THR A 15 -7.51 -6.22 -0.05
N GLU A 16 -7.53 -7.22 0.81
CA GLU A 16 -7.45 -7.04 2.26
C GLU A 16 -5.99 -6.91 2.68
N ILE A 17 -5.70 -5.88 3.48
CA ILE A 17 -4.38 -5.63 4.02
C ILE A 17 -4.43 -5.44 5.52
N THR A 18 -3.41 -5.96 6.20
CA THR A 18 -3.26 -5.74 7.63
C THR A 18 -2.51 -4.44 7.87
N VAL A 19 -3.09 -3.57 8.69
CA VAL A 19 -2.46 -2.36 9.23
C VAL A 19 -2.31 -2.49 10.74
N ARG A 20 -1.21 -1.96 11.29
CA ARG A 20 -1.07 -1.84 12.75
C ARG A 20 -2.09 -0.83 13.26
N GLY A 21 -2.40 -0.90 14.56
CA GLY A 21 -3.54 -0.13 15.12
C GLY A 21 -3.35 1.39 15.07
N ASP A 22 -2.11 1.83 14.96
CA ASP A 22 -1.65 3.20 14.80
C ASP A 22 -1.36 3.59 13.34
N GLU A 23 -1.14 2.60 12.47
CA GLU A 23 -0.86 2.82 11.05
C GLU A 23 -2.14 3.10 10.26
N ARG A 24 -2.04 3.99 9.28
CA ARG A 24 -3.10 4.23 8.29
C ARG A 24 -2.55 4.20 6.88
N VAL A 25 -3.31 3.67 5.93
CA VAL A 25 -2.96 3.75 4.51
C VAL A 25 -3.14 5.19 4.05
N THR A 26 -2.06 5.80 3.59
CA THR A 26 -2.07 7.18 3.11
C THR A 26 -2.09 7.25 1.59
N GLU A 27 -1.54 6.24 0.91
CA GLU A 27 -1.49 6.21 -0.55
C GLU A 27 -1.42 4.77 -1.09
N VAL A 28 -1.93 4.58 -2.31
CA VAL A 28 -1.85 3.33 -3.08
C VAL A 28 -1.36 3.66 -4.48
N LYS A 29 -0.22 3.10 -4.90
CA LYS A 29 0.40 3.32 -6.23
C LYS A 29 0.66 2.01 -6.94
N LYS A 30 0.66 2.04 -8.28
CA LYS A 30 0.99 0.85 -9.11
C LYS A 30 2.44 0.42 -8.96
N ASP A 31 3.35 1.37 -8.79
CA ASP A 31 4.79 1.14 -8.79
C ASP A 31 5.51 2.10 -7.84
N ARG A 32 6.78 1.79 -7.55
CA ARG A 32 7.63 2.65 -6.71
C ARG A 32 8.32 3.71 -7.55
N SER A 33 8.21 4.96 -7.10
CA SER A 33 8.96 6.08 -7.65
C SER A 33 10.30 6.26 -6.91
N LEU A 34 11.26 6.91 -7.57
CA LEU A 34 12.50 7.36 -6.92
C LEU A 34 12.24 8.29 -5.73
N LEU A 35 11.10 9.01 -5.73
CA LEU A 35 10.70 9.88 -4.63
C LEU A 35 10.28 9.11 -3.38
N ASP A 36 9.96 7.82 -3.49
CA ASP A 36 9.51 7.02 -2.36
C ASP A 36 10.63 6.77 -1.34
N ALA A 37 11.89 6.84 -1.79
CA ALA A 37 13.04 6.76 -0.89
C ALA A 37 13.04 7.91 0.14
N LEU A 38 12.55 9.09 -0.25
CA LEU A 38 12.41 10.23 0.67
C LEU A 38 11.27 10.00 1.67
N LEU A 39 10.15 9.43 1.22
CA LEU A 39 9.02 9.08 2.09
C LEU A 39 9.45 8.07 3.16
N VAL A 40 10.20 7.03 2.76
CA VAL A 40 10.76 6.05 3.70
C VAL A 40 11.71 6.71 4.70
N PHE A 41 12.55 7.66 4.26
CA PHE A 41 13.42 8.42 5.15
C PHE A 41 12.64 9.31 6.14
N GLN A 42 11.46 9.79 5.76
CA GLN A 42 10.56 10.57 6.60
C GLN A 42 9.71 9.71 7.55
N GLY A 43 9.83 8.39 7.48
CA GLY A 43 9.12 7.45 8.36
C GLY A 43 7.90 6.77 7.75
N THR A 44 7.58 7.04 6.47
CA THR A 44 6.50 6.34 5.78
C THR A 44 6.90 4.89 5.50
N SER A 45 6.06 3.94 5.92
CA SER A 45 6.26 2.52 5.65
C SER A 45 5.66 2.14 4.29
N VAL A 46 6.44 1.48 3.44
CA VAL A 46 5.98 1.01 2.12
C VAL A 46 5.89 -0.51 2.10
N GLN A 47 4.73 -1.03 1.71
CA GLN A 47 4.49 -2.46 1.55
C GLN A 47 4.06 -2.76 0.11
N THR A 48 4.63 -3.81 -0.48
CA THR A 48 4.17 -4.34 -1.76
C THR A 48 3.08 -5.38 -1.51
N VAL A 49 2.01 -5.30 -2.29
CA VAL A 49 0.81 -6.14 -2.19
C VAL A 49 0.45 -6.64 -3.57
N GLU A 50 -0.03 -7.87 -3.66
CA GLU A 50 -0.55 -8.47 -4.89
C GLU A 50 -2.08 -8.59 -4.78
N CYS A 51 -2.81 -8.14 -5.80
CA CYS A 51 -4.26 -8.34 -5.85
C CYS A 51 -4.60 -9.80 -6.25
N PRO A 52 -5.85 -10.26 -6.08
CA PRO A 52 -6.27 -11.62 -6.48
C PRO A 52 -5.99 -11.98 -7.95
N GLU A 53 -6.00 -10.99 -8.84
CA GLU A 53 -5.70 -11.15 -10.26
C GLU A 53 -4.19 -11.20 -10.58
N GLY A 54 -3.30 -11.13 -9.58
CA GLY A 54 -1.84 -11.21 -9.75
C GLY A 54 -1.15 -9.88 -10.10
N HIS A 55 -1.81 -8.73 -9.91
CA HIS A 55 -1.17 -7.43 -10.11
C HIS A 55 -0.49 -6.96 -8.82
N GLU A 56 0.79 -6.66 -8.90
CA GLU A 56 1.54 -6.03 -7.82
C GLU A 56 1.30 -4.52 -7.79
N PHE A 57 1.18 -3.98 -6.58
CA PHE A 57 1.09 -2.56 -6.32
C PHE A 57 1.66 -2.25 -4.92
N CYS A 58 1.91 -0.97 -4.65
CA CYS A 58 2.49 -0.51 -3.39
C CYS A 58 1.46 0.26 -2.57
N ILE A 59 1.50 0.05 -1.26
CA ILE A 59 0.77 0.83 -0.27
C ILE A 59 1.74 1.57 0.63
N TYR A 60 1.37 2.79 0.99
CA TYR A 60 2.14 3.68 1.85
C TYR A 60 1.35 3.85 3.14
N LYS A 61 2.04 3.72 4.27
CA LYS A 61 1.47 3.79 5.61
C LYS A 61 2.24 4.78 6.47
N GLU A 62 1.52 5.51 7.30
CA GLU A 62 2.05 6.41 8.34
C GLU A 62 1.53 6.02 9.71
#